data_AF-A0A9D3B4Z2-F1
#
_entry.id   AF-A0A9D3B4Z2-F1
#
_cell.length_a   1.000
_cell.length_b   1.000
_cell.length_c   1.000
_cell.angle_alpha   90.00
_cell.angle_beta   90.00
_cell.angle_gamma   90.00
#
_symmetry.space_group_name_H-M   'P 1'
#
loop_
_entity.id
_entity.type
_entity.pdbx_description
1 polymer ?
#
loop_
_entity_poly.entity_id
_entity_poly.type
_entity_poly.pdbx_seq_one_letter_code
_entity_poly.pdbx_strand_id
1 'polypeptide(L)'
;MYTQDIEESVTKELRKNRFLSLLEAEPLPFSELERQYGKGPSSANRLRKELEDEKKIELVIYQHKKAYAITKKGKNSLLSFGIIGMLINKILVNGGLYHEDYDNIRGSMYYYDLPWGIQDDLVYDKKLSKNNPITKETANNLHQTLYRNIIEDIKNKNIKLDDAKDGKIILGFILEYKDLVKSIKEQSLDYLDIMSQKEKDILAIFEDGKVTKEESEELKRLRNITKAKLRMKK
;
A
#
# COMPACT_ATOMS: atom_id res chain seq x y z
N MET A 1 17.63 25.41 5.50
CA MET A 1 18.62 24.31 5.54
C MET A 1 17.94 22.95 5.63
N TYR A 2 17.02 22.70 6.57
CA TYR A 2 16.34 21.39 6.72
C TYR A 2 15.59 20.85 5.48
N THR A 3 15.00 21.72 4.65
CA THR A 3 14.18 21.28 3.50
C THR A 3 15.00 20.67 2.36
N GLN A 4 16.25 21.13 2.19
CA GLN A 4 17.11 20.75 1.06
C GLN A 4 17.72 19.35 1.25
N ASP A 5 18.13 19.02 2.49
CA ASP A 5 18.67 17.70 2.84
C ASP A 5 17.59 16.60 2.76
N ILE A 6 16.35 16.96 3.08
CA ILE A 6 15.19 16.05 2.99
C ILE A 6 14.85 15.78 1.51
N GLU A 7 14.77 16.81 0.66
CA GLU A 7 14.51 16.64 -0.78
C GLU A 7 15.58 15.79 -1.48
N GLU A 8 16.84 15.96 -1.10
CA GLU A 8 17.95 15.18 -1.65
C GLU A 8 17.88 13.71 -1.21
N SER A 9 17.55 13.43 0.05
CA SER A 9 17.40 12.06 0.56
C SER A 9 16.25 11.30 -0.11
N VAL A 10 15.10 11.95 -0.31
CA VAL A 10 13.92 11.36 -0.99
C VAL A 10 14.23 11.09 -2.46
N THR A 11 14.88 12.04 -3.12
CA THR A 11 15.28 11.88 -4.53
C THR A 11 16.28 10.73 -4.70
N LYS A 12 17.16 10.53 -3.71
CA LYS A 12 18.13 9.44 -3.70
C LYS A 12 17.47 8.08 -3.54
N GLU A 13 16.51 7.94 -2.61
CA GLU A 13 15.78 6.67 -2.43
C GLU A 13 14.88 6.33 -3.62
N LEU A 14 14.22 7.32 -4.24
CA LEU A 14 13.45 7.10 -5.47
C LEU A 14 14.32 6.53 -6.61
N ARG A 15 15.55 7.02 -6.72
CA ARG A 15 16.52 6.53 -7.71
C ARG A 15 16.93 5.09 -7.43
N LYS A 16 17.21 4.76 -6.15
CA LYS A 16 17.52 3.39 -5.72
C LYS A 16 16.38 2.43 -6.01
N ASN A 17 15.15 2.79 -5.63
CA ASN A 17 13.97 1.95 -5.83
C ASN A 17 13.69 1.71 -7.31
N ARG A 18 13.80 2.75 -8.13
CA ARG A 18 13.68 2.60 -9.59
C ARG A 18 14.75 1.66 -10.18
N PHE A 19 15.97 1.69 -9.66
CA PHE A 19 17.03 0.80 -10.13
C PHE A 19 16.77 -0.65 -9.70
N LEU A 20 16.34 -0.85 -8.45
CA LEU A 20 15.99 -2.16 -7.90
C LEU A 20 14.78 -2.80 -8.61
N SER A 21 13.77 -2.01 -8.99
CA SER A 21 12.56 -2.52 -9.67
C SER A 21 12.86 -3.13 -11.05
N LEU A 22 13.95 -2.71 -11.72
CA LEU A 22 14.38 -3.32 -12.98
C LEU A 22 14.82 -4.79 -12.81
N LEU A 23 15.22 -5.18 -11.61
CA LEU A 23 15.70 -6.52 -11.27
C LEU A 23 14.63 -7.40 -10.62
N GLU A 24 13.40 -6.91 -10.49
CA GLU A 24 12.32 -7.63 -9.81
C GLU A 24 11.86 -8.86 -10.59
N ALA A 25 11.82 -8.74 -11.93
CA ALA A 25 11.41 -9.82 -12.83
C ALA A 25 12.54 -10.85 -13.05
N GLU A 26 13.75 -10.40 -13.37
CA GLU A 26 14.89 -11.29 -13.64
C GLU A 26 16.25 -10.60 -13.43
N PRO A 27 17.35 -11.37 -13.31
CA PRO A 27 18.69 -10.80 -13.28
C PRO A 27 19.09 -10.13 -14.59
N LEU A 28 19.67 -8.93 -14.53
CA LEU A 28 20.06 -8.17 -15.73
C LEU A 28 21.57 -7.89 -15.79
N PRO A 29 22.21 -7.98 -16.96
CA PRO A 29 23.56 -7.45 -17.19
C PRO A 29 23.63 -5.94 -16.92
N PHE A 30 24.80 -5.43 -16.51
CA PHE A 30 24.94 -4.00 -16.22
C PHE A 30 24.62 -3.10 -17.42
N SER A 31 25.01 -3.50 -18.64
CA SER A 31 24.71 -2.75 -19.86
C SER A 31 23.21 -2.60 -20.09
N GLU A 32 22.42 -3.59 -19.70
CA GLU A 32 20.96 -3.57 -19.82
C GLU A 32 20.34 -2.70 -18.72
N LEU A 33 20.81 -2.85 -17.48
CA LEU A 33 20.41 -1.99 -16.36
C LEU A 33 20.67 -0.51 -16.66
N GLU A 34 21.84 -0.19 -17.19
CA GLU A 34 22.21 1.18 -17.56
C GLU A 34 21.26 1.74 -18.61
N ARG A 35 20.99 0.97 -19.66
CA ARG A 35 20.07 1.33 -20.75
C ARG A 35 18.65 1.59 -20.23
N GLN A 36 18.11 0.68 -19.41
CA GLN A 36 16.75 0.78 -18.89
C GLN A 36 16.61 1.87 -17.81
N TYR A 37 17.65 2.10 -17.00
CA TYR A 37 17.64 3.13 -15.98
C TYR A 37 17.61 4.55 -16.57
N GLY A 38 18.18 4.73 -17.77
CA GLY A 38 18.05 5.97 -18.56
C GLY A 38 18.79 7.18 -17.96
N LYS A 39 19.84 6.94 -17.17
CA LYS A 39 20.78 7.95 -16.65
C LYS A 39 22.19 7.64 -17.13
N GLY A 40 23.04 8.66 -17.18
CA GLY A 40 24.40 8.50 -17.71
C GLY A 40 25.22 7.40 -16.99
N PRO A 41 26.19 6.77 -17.68
CA PRO A 41 26.92 5.59 -17.22
C PRO A 41 27.49 5.72 -15.80
N SER A 42 28.07 6.88 -15.49
CA SER A 42 28.66 7.16 -14.18
C SER A 42 27.64 7.15 -13.04
N SER A 43 26.42 7.62 -13.31
CA SER A 43 25.34 7.64 -12.31
C SER A 43 24.79 6.24 -12.06
N ALA A 44 24.59 5.45 -13.11
CA ALA A 44 24.13 4.07 -13.00
C ALA A 44 25.16 3.19 -12.28
N ASN A 45 26.45 3.34 -12.60
CA ASN A 45 27.51 2.56 -11.95
C ASN A 45 27.70 2.94 -10.48
N ARG A 46 27.60 4.23 -10.13
CA ARG A 46 27.64 4.68 -8.72
C ARG A 46 26.51 4.06 -7.92
N LEU A 47 25.30 4.07 -8.47
CA LEU A 47 24.12 3.52 -7.81
C LEU A 47 24.22 1.99 -7.67
N ARG A 48 24.71 1.29 -8.70
CA ARG A 48 25.01 -0.15 -8.63
C ARG A 48 25.94 -0.47 -7.47
N LYS A 49 27.09 0.22 -7.37
CA LYS A 49 28.06 0.02 -6.28
C LYS A 49 27.42 0.23 -4.91
N GLU A 50 26.69 1.33 -4.74
CA GLU A 50 26.00 1.63 -3.48
C GLU A 50 25.01 0.52 -3.10
N LEU A 51 24.25 -0.01 -4.06
CA LEU A 51 23.30 -1.10 -3.83
C LEU A 51 23.99 -2.46 -3.54
N GLU A 52 25.16 -2.73 -4.13
CA GLU A 52 25.99 -3.90 -3.79
C GLU A 52 26.58 -3.77 -2.39
N ASP A 53 27.12 -2.60 -2.04
CA ASP A 53 27.69 -2.30 -0.73
C ASP A 53 26.62 -2.43 0.37
N GLU A 54 25.39 -1.98 0.07
CA GLU A 54 24.22 -2.16 0.93
C GLU A 54 23.68 -3.61 0.95
N LYS A 55 24.25 -4.53 0.15
CA LYS A 55 23.80 -5.91 -0.04
C LYS A 55 22.35 -6.03 -0.50
N LYS A 56 21.88 -5.06 -1.30
CA LYS A 56 20.54 -5.07 -1.91
C LYS A 56 20.53 -5.79 -3.25
N ILE A 57 21.65 -5.76 -3.98
CA ILE A 57 21.86 -6.56 -5.18
C ILE A 57 23.13 -7.40 -5.06
N GLU A 58 23.24 -8.44 -5.88
CA GLU A 58 24.41 -9.31 -5.93
C GLU A 58 24.75 -9.70 -7.36
N LEU A 59 26.04 -9.99 -7.61
CA LEU A 59 26.50 -10.47 -8.91
C LEU A 59 26.23 -11.97 -9.05
N VAL A 60 25.55 -12.35 -10.12
CA VAL A 60 25.22 -13.75 -10.46
C VAL A 60 25.65 -14.07 -11.88
N ILE A 61 25.67 -15.37 -12.21
CA ILE A 61 25.77 -15.84 -13.59
C ILE A 61 24.35 -16.15 -14.09
N TYR A 62 23.90 -15.42 -15.11
CA TYR A 62 22.61 -15.62 -15.76
C TYR A 62 22.83 -15.69 -17.27
N GLN A 63 22.30 -16.74 -17.92
CA GLN A 63 22.49 -16.99 -19.36
C GLN A 63 23.97 -16.90 -19.81
N HIS A 64 24.87 -17.53 -19.04
CA HIS A 64 26.33 -17.53 -19.27
C HIS A 64 27.01 -16.15 -19.21
N LYS A 65 26.33 -15.12 -18.71
CA LYS A 65 26.86 -13.77 -18.55
C LYS A 65 26.80 -13.31 -17.09
N LYS A 66 27.69 -12.39 -16.72
CA LYS A 66 27.62 -11.69 -15.45
C LYS A 66 26.40 -10.77 -15.44
N ALA A 67 25.51 -10.97 -14.47
CA ALA A 67 24.29 -10.20 -14.28
C ALA A 67 24.14 -9.82 -12.80
N TYR A 68 23.20 -8.93 -12.51
CA TYR A 68 22.86 -8.54 -11.15
C TYR A 68 21.50 -9.09 -10.81
N ALA A 69 21.38 -9.73 -9.65
CA ALA A 69 20.11 -10.17 -9.10
C ALA A 69 19.76 -9.33 -7.87
N ILE A 70 18.47 -9.14 -7.63
CA ILE A 70 17.98 -8.53 -6.40
C ILE A 70 17.99 -9.55 -5.26
N THR A 71 18.58 -9.19 -4.13
CA THR A 71 18.60 -10.05 -2.92
C THR A 71 17.28 -9.94 -2.17
N LYS A 72 17.06 -10.80 -1.16
CA LYS A 72 15.92 -10.64 -0.23
C LYS A 72 15.91 -9.26 0.46
N LYS A 73 17.08 -8.71 0.81
CA LYS A 73 17.19 -7.36 1.40
C LYS A 73 16.80 -6.27 0.39
N GLY A 74 17.19 -6.43 -0.88
CA GLY A 74 16.78 -5.56 -1.97
C GLY A 74 15.27 -5.60 -2.22
N LYS A 75 14.69 -6.79 -2.27
CA LYS A 75 13.23 -6.98 -2.36
C LYS A 75 12.52 -6.33 -1.18
N ASN A 76 13.05 -6.50 0.04
CA ASN A 76 12.50 -5.85 1.22
C ASN A 76 12.58 -4.32 1.19
N SER A 77 13.62 -3.74 0.56
CA SER A 77 13.66 -2.29 0.35
C SER A 77 12.71 -1.79 -0.73
N LEU A 78 12.29 -2.67 -1.66
CA LEU A 78 11.20 -2.38 -2.60
C LEU A 78 9.82 -2.51 -1.94
N LEU A 79 9.68 -3.24 -0.83
CA LEU A 79 8.41 -3.38 -0.15
C LEU A 79 7.85 -1.99 0.18
N SER A 80 6.56 -1.87 -0.10
CA SER A 80 5.69 -0.69 -0.12
C SER A 80 5.75 0.25 1.10
N PHE A 81 6.45 -0.09 2.18
CA PHE A 81 6.71 0.83 3.29
C PHE A 81 7.59 2.02 2.89
N GLY A 82 8.52 1.83 1.95
CA GLY A 82 9.23 2.96 1.34
C GLY A 82 8.24 3.91 0.64
N ILE A 83 7.24 3.37 -0.05
CA ILE A 83 6.19 4.16 -0.72
C ILE A 83 5.31 4.87 0.29
N ILE A 84 4.85 4.19 1.35
CA ILE A 84 4.04 4.83 2.41
C ILE A 84 4.83 5.97 3.06
N GLY A 85 6.08 5.74 3.45
CA GLY A 85 6.96 6.78 4.00
C GLY A 85 7.17 7.94 3.01
N MET A 86 7.38 7.64 1.73
CA MET A 86 7.49 8.66 0.67
C MET A 86 6.19 9.44 0.47
N LEU A 87 5.02 8.81 0.55
CA LEU A 87 3.72 9.46 0.44
C LEU A 87 3.47 10.38 1.64
N ILE A 88 3.71 9.89 2.86
CA ILE A 88 3.65 10.70 4.09
C ILE A 88 4.56 11.92 3.93
N ASN A 89 5.83 11.72 3.58
CA ASN A 89 6.80 12.80 3.41
C ASN A 89 6.36 13.80 2.33
N LYS A 90 5.87 13.31 1.19
CA LYS A 90 5.36 14.17 0.11
C LYS A 90 4.19 15.02 0.57
N ILE A 91 3.25 14.44 1.31
CA ILE A 91 2.11 15.17 1.88
C ILE A 91 2.62 16.29 2.79
N LEU A 92 3.56 15.98 3.69
CA LEU A 92 4.11 16.94 4.65
C LEU A 92 4.90 18.06 3.98
N VAL A 93 5.75 17.75 3.00
CA VAL A 93 6.49 18.74 2.21
C VAL A 93 5.54 19.68 1.45
N ASN A 94 4.40 19.17 0.99
CA ASN A 94 3.36 19.98 0.35
C ASN A 94 2.48 20.77 1.35
N GLY A 95 2.85 20.81 2.62
CA GLY A 95 2.13 21.52 3.69
C GLY A 95 0.87 20.82 4.16
N GLY A 96 0.77 19.50 3.95
CA GLY A 96 -0.24 18.65 4.56
C GLY A 96 -0.11 18.56 6.07
N LEU A 97 -1.04 17.85 6.70
CA LEU A 97 -1.12 17.74 8.16
C LEU A 97 -0.93 16.28 8.58
N TYR A 98 -0.23 16.10 9.69
CA TYR A 98 -0.09 14.83 10.39
C TYR A 98 -0.66 14.99 11.80
N HIS A 99 -1.44 14.00 12.21
CA HIS A 99 -2.03 13.90 13.54
C HIS A 99 -1.66 12.53 14.10
N GLU A 100 -0.92 12.54 15.20
CA GLU A 100 -0.69 11.35 16.03
C GLU A 100 -1.87 11.16 16.97
N ASP A 101 -2.32 9.92 17.17
CA ASP A 101 -3.49 9.58 18.01
C ASP A 101 -4.71 10.44 17.64
N TYR A 102 -5.08 10.39 16.36
CA TYR A 102 -6.04 11.33 15.77
C TYR A 102 -7.41 11.29 16.46
N ASP A 103 -7.87 10.11 16.87
CA ASP A 103 -9.09 9.92 17.65
C ASP A 103 -8.93 10.22 19.15
N ASN A 104 -7.69 10.32 19.65
CA ASN A 104 -7.30 10.55 21.05
C ASN A 104 -7.68 9.42 22.03
N ILE A 105 -7.94 8.20 21.55
CA ILE A 105 -8.31 7.08 22.42
C ILE A 105 -7.10 6.61 23.24
N ARG A 106 -5.89 6.59 22.66
CA ARG A 106 -4.69 6.15 23.36
C ARG A 106 -4.35 7.13 24.49
N GLY A 107 -4.40 8.43 24.21
CA GLY A 107 -4.25 9.47 25.22
C GLY A 107 -5.30 9.39 26.32
N SER A 108 -6.56 9.08 25.97
CA SER A 108 -7.63 8.90 26.95
C SER A 108 -7.39 7.69 27.85
N MET A 109 -7.00 6.55 27.29
CA MET A 109 -6.70 5.34 28.08
C MET A 109 -5.52 5.55 29.02
N TYR A 110 -4.49 6.25 28.57
CA TYR A 110 -3.37 6.66 29.42
C TYR A 110 -3.83 7.50 30.63
N TYR A 111 -4.74 8.45 30.43
CA TYR A 111 -5.29 9.26 31.52
C TYR A 111 -6.07 8.45 32.56
N TYR A 112 -6.70 7.35 32.13
CA TYR A 112 -7.43 6.44 33.01
C TYR A 112 -6.56 5.31 33.60
N ASP A 113 -5.25 5.33 33.40
CA ASP A 113 -4.32 4.27 33.83
C ASP A 113 -4.72 2.87 33.26
N LEU A 114 -5.18 2.86 32.00
CA LEU A 114 -5.57 1.64 31.29
C LEU A 114 -4.59 1.32 30.15
N PRO A 115 -4.17 0.05 30.00
CA PRO A 115 -3.30 -0.34 28.89
C PRO A 115 -4.06 -0.27 27.57
N TRP A 116 -3.43 0.36 26.57
CA TRP A 116 -3.96 0.43 25.21
C TRP A 116 -2.85 0.23 24.18
N GLY A 117 -3.04 -0.75 23.30
CA GLY A 117 -2.02 -1.22 22.35
C GLY A 117 -2.25 -0.78 20.91
N ILE A 118 -3.26 0.07 20.63
CA ILE A 118 -3.62 0.52 19.28
C ILE A 118 -3.39 2.03 19.16
N GLN A 119 -2.85 2.48 18.03
CA GLN A 119 -2.64 3.89 17.72
C GLN A 119 -3.11 4.16 16.29
N ASP A 120 -3.83 5.25 16.08
CA ASP A 120 -4.16 5.78 14.76
C ASP A 120 -3.33 7.03 14.49
N ASP A 121 -2.61 6.96 13.39
CA ASP A 121 -1.96 8.14 12.83
C ASP A 121 -2.68 8.51 11.54
N LEU A 122 -3.01 9.79 11.39
CA LEU A 122 -3.64 10.30 10.18
C LEU A 122 -2.79 11.38 9.53
N VAL A 123 -2.40 11.13 8.28
CA VAL A 123 -1.75 12.11 7.41
C VAL A 123 -2.66 12.43 6.21
N TYR A 124 -2.76 13.70 5.82
CA TYR A 124 -3.52 14.09 4.63
C TYR A 124 -3.03 15.38 3.99
N ASP A 125 -3.25 15.48 2.67
CA ASP A 125 -2.89 16.67 1.88
C ASP A 125 -3.55 17.95 2.38
N LYS A 126 -2.83 19.08 2.29
CA LYS A 126 -3.32 20.41 2.69
C LYS A 126 -4.71 20.74 2.13
N LYS A 127 -4.97 20.32 0.89
CA LYS A 127 -6.23 20.55 0.17
C LYS A 127 -7.43 19.83 0.81
N LEU A 128 -7.18 18.80 1.60
CA LEU A 128 -8.19 18.01 2.31
C LEU A 128 -8.48 18.52 3.73
N SER A 129 -7.74 19.51 4.23
CA SER A 129 -7.91 20.03 5.61
C SER A 129 -9.35 20.42 5.98
N LYS A 130 -10.14 20.90 5.02
CA LYS A 130 -11.57 21.23 5.23
C LYS A 130 -12.54 20.13 4.82
N ASN A 131 -12.08 19.11 4.10
CA ASN A 131 -12.90 18.06 3.48
C ASN A 131 -12.33 16.67 3.80
N ASN A 132 -11.77 16.49 5.00
CA ASN A 132 -11.20 15.21 5.40
C ASN A 132 -12.35 14.20 5.58
N PRO A 133 -12.37 13.09 4.80
CA PRO A 133 -13.45 12.11 4.91
C PRO A 133 -13.39 11.29 6.21
N ILE A 134 -12.26 11.32 6.94
CA ILE A 134 -12.08 10.62 8.19
C ILE A 134 -12.24 11.60 9.37
N THR A 135 -13.40 11.55 10.01
CA THR A 135 -13.65 12.27 11.26
C THR A 135 -13.01 11.51 12.44
N LYS A 136 -12.85 12.18 13.58
CA LYS A 136 -12.41 11.52 14.82
C LYS A 136 -13.35 10.38 15.24
N GLU A 137 -14.65 10.57 15.03
CA GLU A 137 -15.65 9.53 15.32
C GLU A 137 -15.46 8.31 14.42
N THR A 138 -15.22 8.50 13.12
CA THR A 138 -14.90 7.41 12.19
C THR A 138 -13.66 6.65 12.63
N ALA A 139 -12.60 7.36 13.01
CA ALA A 139 -11.35 6.76 13.48
C ALA A 139 -11.56 5.95 14.79
N ASN A 140 -12.26 6.52 15.77
CA ASN A 140 -12.63 5.84 17.02
C ASN A 140 -13.46 4.58 16.77
N ASN A 141 -14.46 4.64 15.88
CA ASN A 141 -15.27 3.47 15.53
C ASN A 141 -14.42 2.36 14.89
N LEU A 142 -13.47 2.73 14.01
CA LEU A 142 -12.54 1.78 13.40
C LEU A 142 -11.65 1.11 14.46
N HIS A 143 -11.09 1.89 15.38
CA HIS A 143 -10.29 1.39 16.50
C HIS A 143 -11.03 0.41 17.39
N GLN A 144 -12.24 0.78 17.83
CA GLN A 144 -13.06 -0.09 18.66
C GLN A 144 -13.43 -1.37 17.91
N THR A 145 -13.74 -1.27 16.61
CA THR A 145 -14.07 -2.43 15.78
C THR A 145 -12.86 -3.36 15.66
N LEU A 146 -11.68 -2.83 15.37
CA LEU A 146 -10.44 -3.62 15.29
C LEU A 146 -10.15 -4.34 16.61
N TYR A 147 -10.22 -3.63 17.74
CA TYR A 147 -10.00 -4.21 19.06
C TYR A 147 -11.00 -5.34 19.37
N ARG A 148 -12.28 -5.13 19.10
CA ARG A 148 -13.34 -6.15 19.30
C ARG A 148 -13.12 -7.38 18.43
N ASN A 149 -12.77 -7.19 17.16
CA ASN A 149 -12.51 -8.30 16.24
C ASN A 149 -11.30 -9.14 16.70
N ILE A 150 -10.22 -8.51 17.17
CA ILE A 150 -9.06 -9.22 17.74
C ILE A 150 -9.47 -10.04 18.97
N ILE A 151 -10.30 -9.48 19.86
CA ILE A 151 -10.85 -10.22 21.00
C ILE A 151 -11.66 -11.44 20.55
N GLU A 152 -12.51 -11.28 19.53
CA GLU A 152 -13.32 -12.37 19.00
C GLU A 152 -12.44 -13.46 18.37
N ASP A 153 -11.42 -13.10 17.62
CA ASP A 153 -10.45 -14.05 17.05
C ASP A 153 -9.68 -14.83 18.12
N ILE A 154 -9.35 -14.18 19.24
CA ILE A 154 -8.76 -14.86 20.40
C ILE A 154 -9.75 -15.84 21.03
N LYS A 155 -11.00 -15.42 21.25
CA LYS A 155 -12.06 -16.28 21.82
C LYS A 155 -12.33 -17.50 20.93
N ASN A 156 -12.32 -17.30 19.62
CA ASN A 156 -12.52 -18.34 18.62
C ASN A 156 -11.27 -19.20 18.38
N LYS A 157 -10.15 -18.90 19.06
CA LYS A 157 -8.86 -19.60 18.94
C LYS A 157 -8.24 -19.50 17.54
N ASN A 158 -8.63 -18.50 16.75
CA ASN A 158 -8.00 -18.17 15.46
C ASN A 158 -6.58 -17.61 15.68
N ILE A 159 -6.37 -16.91 16.80
CA ILE A 159 -5.10 -16.29 17.19
C ILE A 159 -4.80 -16.63 18.66
N LYS A 160 -3.52 -16.79 19.00
CA LYS A 160 -3.04 -16.91 20.39
C LYS A 160 -2.10 -15.75 20.70
N LEU A 161 -2.37 -15.06 21.80
CA LEU A 161 -1.46 -14.05 22.33
C LEU A 161 -0.32 -14.71 23.11
N ASP A 162 0.84 -14.07 23.10
CA ASP A 162 2.08 -14.50 23.74
C ASP A 162 2.75 -13.26 24.33
N ASP A 163 2.74 -13.16 25.64
CA ASP A 163 3.22 -12.01 26.42
C ASP A 163 4.76 -11.91 26.46
N ALA A 164 5.47 -12.97 26.03
CA ALA A 164 6.92 -12.93 25.88
C ALA A 164 7.37 -12.27 24.56
N LYS A 165 6.43 -11.99 23.64
CA LYS A 165 6.76 -11.37 22.34
C LYS A 165 6.61 -9.86 22.39
N ASP A 166 7.65 -9.18 21.93
CA ASP A 166 7.65 -7.74 21.68
C ASP A 166 7.71 -7.47 20.17
N GLY A 167 6.99 -6.44 19.71
CA GLY A 167 6.91 -6.06 18.30
C GLY A 167 5.79 -5.08 18.01
N LYS A 168 5.84 -4.49 16.80
CA LYS A 168 4.80 -3.59 16.29
C LYS A 168 4.18 -4.16 15.02
N ILE A 169 2.86 -4.08 14.93
CA ILE A 169 2.09 -4.42 13.72
C ILE A 169 1.55 -3.11 13.15
N ILE A 170 1.77 -2.86 11.85
CA ILE A 170 1.28 -1.68 11.16
C ILE A 170 0.28 -2.11 10.08
N LEU A 171 -0.95 -1.63 10.19
CA LEU A 171 -1.98 -1.74 9.16
C LEU A 171 -2.27 -0.33 8.63
N GLY A 172 -1.97 -0.07 7.36
CA GLY A 172 -2.15 1.24 6.74
C GLY A 172 -3.20 1.21 5.64
N PHE A 173 -4.04 2.24 5.59
CA PHE A 173 -4.98 2.47 4.50
C PHE A 173 -4.58 3.72 3.73
N ILE A 174 -4.56 3.63 2.40
CA ILE A 174 -4.34 4.78 1.52
C ILE A 174 -5.67 5.12 0.86
N LEU A 175 -6.16 6.34 1.09
CA LEU A 175 -7.43 6.80 0.54
C LEU A 175 -7.15 7.81 -0.58
N GLU A 176 -7.31 7.36 -1.82
CA GLU A 176 -7.31 8.24 -2.98
C GLU A 176 -8.65 8.99 -3.05
N TYR A 177 -8.67 10.25 -2.59
CA TYR A 177 -9.92 11.00 -2.38
C TYR A 177 -10.84 11.03 -3.62
N LYS A 178 -10.27 11.16 -4.82
CA LYS A 178 -11.05 11.15 -6.08
C LYS A 178 -11.76 9.82 -6.30
N ASP A 179 -11.05 8.72 -6.09
CA ASP A 179 -11.59 7.38 -6.27
C ASP A 179 -12.58 7.04 -5.17
N LEU A 180 -12.33 7.46 -3.92
CA LEU A 180 -13.28 7.33 -2.83
C LEU A 180 -14.62 8.02 -3.15
N VAL A 181 -14.57 9.28 -3.60
CA VAL A 181 -15.78 10.02 -4.00
C VAL A 181 -16.51 9.31 -5.14
N LYS A 182 -15.77 8.77 -6.11
CA LYS A 182 -16.35 7.99 -7.20
C LYS A 182 -17.01 6.73 -6.68
N SER A 183 -16.34 5.95 -5.83
CA SER A 183 -16.86 4.71 -5.26
C SER A 183 -18.12 4.92 -4.43
N ILE A 184 -18.20 6.01 -3.66
CA ILE A 184 -19.41 6.38 -2.92
C ILE A 184 -20.55 6.73 -3.88
N LYS A 185 -20.29 7.58 -4.88
CA LYS A 185 -21.32 7.97 -5.88
C LYS A 185 -21.81 6.78 -6.71
N GLU A 186 -20.92 5.83 -6.97
CA GLU A 186 -21.21 4.60 -7.69
C GLU A 186 -21.69 3.46 -6.78
N GLN A 187 -21.96 3.71 -5.49
CA GLN A 187 -22.47 2.70 -4.54
C GLN A 187 -21.65 1.40 -4.60
N SER A 188 -20.32 1.51 -4.70
CA SER A 188 -19.47 0.36 -5.01
C SER A 188 -19.52 -0.73 -3.95
N LEU A 189 -19.70 -0.36 -2.67
CA LEU A 189 -19.88 -1.34 -1.60
C LEU A 189 -21.23 -2.05 -1.71
N ASP A 190 -22.32 -1.30 -1.86
CA ASP A 190 -23.67 -1.87 -2.03
C ASP A 190 -23.73 -2.80 -3.26
N TYR A 191 -23.01 -2.44 -4.33
CA TYR A 191 -22.87 -3.29 -5.51
C TYR A 191 -22.30 -4.66 -5.18
N LEU A 192 -21.24 -4.73 -4.36
CA LEU A 192 -20.64 -6.00 -3.96
C LEU A 192 -21.60 -6.83 -3.09
N ASP A 193 -22.40 -6.19 -2.26
CA ASP A 193 -23.34 -6.85 -1.36
C ASP A 193 -24.50 -7.51 -2.12
N ILE A 194 -24.99 -6.86 -3.18
CA ILE A 194 -26.13 -7.39 -3.96
C ILE A 194 -25.71 -8.16 -5.23
N MET A 195 -24.41 -8.21 -5.51
CA MET A 195 -23.83 -8.94 -6.63
C MET A 195 -24.25 -10.42 -6.56
N SER A 196 -24.75 -10.95 -7.67
CA SER A 196 -25.16 -12.37 -7.73
C SER A 196 -23.97 -13.32 -7.57
N GLN A 197 -24.20 -14.50 -7.00
CA GLN A 197 -23.15 -15.52 -6.88
C GLN A 197 -22.54 -15.87 -8.25
N LYS A 198 -23.37 -16.00 -9.30
CA LYS A 198 -22.92 -16.26 -10.67
C LYS A 198 -21.98 -15.17 -11.20
N GLU A 199 -22.21 -13.91 -10.82
CA GLU A 199 -21.31 -12.81 -11.19
C GLU A 199 -19.96 -12.93 -10.45
N LYS A 200 -19.99 -13.29 -9.16
CA LYS A 200 -18.78 -13.57 -8.36
C LYS A 200 -17.98 -14.74 -8.95
N ASP A 201 -18.66 -15.82 -9.32
CA ASP A 201 -18.03 -17.02 -9.88
C ASP A 201 -17.32 -16.72 -11.21
N ILE A 202 -17.97 -15.94 -12.10
CA ILE A 202 -17.33 -15.53 -13.35
C ILE A 202 -16.13 -14.62 -13.10
N LEU A 203 -16.21 -13.69 -12.12
CA LEU A 203 -15.09 -12.82 -11.77
C LEU A 203 -13.89 -13.58 -11.21
N ALA A 204 -14.11 -14.64 -10.43
CA ALA A 204 -13.01 -15.50 -9.95
C ALA A 204 -12.24 -16.15 -11.11
N ILE A 205 -12.93 -16.53 -12.19
CA ILE A 205 -12.29 -17.10 -13.40
C ILE A 205 -11.46 -16.04 -14.16
N PHE A 206 -11.86 -14.76 -14.11
CA PHE A 206 -11.09 -13.65 -14.72
C PHE A 206 -9.69 -13.52 -14.10
N GLU A 207 -9.53 -13.82 -12.81
CA GLU A 207 -8.25 -13.77 -12.11
C GLU A 207 -7.28 -14.86 -12.61
N ASP A 208 -7.82 -15.97 -13.12
CA ASP A 208 -7.07 -17.09 -13.71
C ASP A 208 -6.84 -16.95 -15.24
N GLY A 209 -7.30 -15.84 -15.85
CA GLY A 209 -6.95 -15.45 -17.21
C GLY A 209 -7.62 -16.23 -18.36
N LYS A 210 -8.66 -17.02 -18.09
CA LYS A 210 -9.37 -17.83 -19.11
C LYS A 210 -10.86 -17.54 -19.14
N VAL A 211 -11.26 -16.51 -19.88
CA VAL A 211 -12.68 -16.15 -20.03
C VAL A 211 -13.10 -16.29 -21.49
N THR A 212 -14.16 -17.05 -21.72
CA THR A 212 -14.80 -17.20 -23.01
C THR A 212 -15.60 -15.95 -23.40
N LYS A 213 -15.92 -15.81 -24.69
CA LYS A 213 -16.77 -14.72 -25.17
C LYS A 213 -18.16 -14.75 -24.48
N GLU A 214 -18.71 -15.94 -24.29
CA GLU A 214 -20.02 -16.15 -23.65
C GLU A 214 -20.01 -15.68 -22.19
N GLU A 215 -18.97 -16.01 -21.42
CA GLU A 215 -18.81 -15.55 -20.04
C GLU A 215 -18.65 -14.03 -19.96
N SER A 216 -17.95 -13.41 -20.92
CA SER A 216 -17.83 -11.95 -21.00
C SER A 216 -19.18 -11.26 -21.26
N GLU A 217 -19.98 -11.83 -22.16
CA GLU A 217 -21.33 -11.32 -22.46
C GLU A 217 -22.29 -11.53 -21.27
N GLU A 218 -22.23 -12.69 -20.62
CA GLU A 218 -23.00 -12.99 -19.42
C GLU A 218 -22.62 -12.05 -18.27
N LEU A 219 -21.33 -11.81 -18.05
CA LEU A 219 -20.85 -10.86 -17.04
C LEU A 219 -21.39 -9.44 -17.30
N LYS A 220 -21.39 -8.98 -18.56
CA LYS A 220 -21.99 -7.69 -18.92
C LYS A 220 -23.49 -7.67 -18.61
N ARG A 221 -24.21 -8.74 -18.89
CA ARG A 221 -25.64 -8.87 -18.59
C ARG A 221 -25.89 -8.80 -17.08
N LEU A 222 -25.17 -9.59 -16.29
CA LEU A 222 -25.27 -9.60 -14.83
C LEU A 222 -24.96 -8.24 -14.23
N ARG A 223 -23.88 -7.57 -14.70
CA ARG A 223 -23.53 -6.20 -14.27
C ARG A 223 -24.65 -5.21 -14.53
N ASN A 224 -25.27 -5.27 -15.70
CA ASN A 224 -26.40 -4.39 -16.02
C ASN A 224 -27.61 -4.63 -15.10
N ILE A 225 -27.89 -5.89 -14.76
CA ILE A 225 -28.96 -6.24 -13.80
C ILE A 225 -28.63 -5.70 -12.41
N THR A 226 -27.42 -5.93 -11.91
CA THR A 226 -26.97 -5.45 -10.60
C THR A 226 -27.02 -3.92 -10.51
N LYS A 227 -26.48 -3.21 -11.53
CA LYS A 227 -26.56 -1.74 -11.62
C LYS A 227 -28.01 -1.23 -11.66
N ALA A 228 -28.90 -1.93 -12.36
CA ALA A 228 -30.31 -1.55 -12.43
C ALA A 228 -31.01 -1.69 -11.06
N LYS A 229 -30.69 -2.72 -10.27
CA LYS A 229 -31.20 -2.87 -8.90
C LYS A 229 -30.82 -1.69 -8.00
N LEU A 230 -29.61 -1.15 -8.16
CA LEU A 230 -29.11 0.02 -7.43
C LEU A 230 -29.50 1.37 -8.05
N ARG A 231 -30.27 1.37 -9.14
CA ARG A 231 -30.63 2.58 -9.89
C ARG A 231 -29.41 3.43 -10.28
N MET A 232 -28.27 2.78 -10.51
CA MET A 232 -27.06 3.46 -10.96
C MET A 232 -27.27 3.99 -12.38
N LYS A 233 -26.96 5.27 -12.61
CA LYS A 233 -27.02 5.85 -13.96
C LYS A 233 -25.99 5.14 -14.85
N LYS A 234 -26.39 4.79 -16.08
CA LYS A 234 -25.50 4.28 -17.12
C LYS A 234 -24.49 5.34 -17.54
#